data_AF-A0A9E4JB50-F1
#
_entry.id   AF-A0A9E4JB50-F1
#
_cell.length_a   1.000
_cell.length_b   1.000
_cell.length_c   1.000
_cell.angle_alpha   90.00
_cell.angle_beta   90.00
_cell.angle_gamma   90.00
#
_symmetry.space_group_name_H-M   'P 1'
#
loop_
_entity.id
_entity.type
_entity.pdbx_description
1 polymer ?
#
loop_
_entity_poly.entity_id
_entity_poly.type
_entity_poly.pdbx_seq_one_letter_code
_entity_poly.pdbx_strand_id
1 'polypeptide(L)'
;MTATVVRHSNGLSLLINDKQQAAETAAGFRITMRGSQERRNPEEVDVELRPGQPAEGFPKSRKAGGRTYHYRIDVESAGSSGDLHVLKAWADAGAGHVWIEQAGAAEGPGAPDFGLAWEVAGGARAQN
;
A
#
# COMPACT_ATOMS: atom_id res chain seq x y z
N MET A 1 -20.29 -2.21 8.08
CA MET A 1 -19.25 -2.03 7.05
C MET A 1 -19.21 -3.30 6.23
N THR A 2 -19.45 -3.22 4.92
CA THR A 2 -19.44 -4.39 4.05
C THR A 2 -18.06 -4.45 3.38
N ALA A 3 -17.29 -5.48 3.68
CA ALA A 3 -16.02 -5.74 3.01
C ALA A 3 -16.23 -6.74 1.88
N THR A 4 -15.65 -6.48 0.71
CA THR A 4 -15.67 -7.38 -0.44
C THR A 4 -14.25 -7.83 -0.74
N VAL A 5 -14.09 -9.11 -1.09
CA VAL A 5 -12.82 -9.66 -1.53
C VAL A 5 -12.69 -9.44 -3.03
N VAL A 6 -11.65 -8.72 -3.45
CA VAL A 6 -11.21 -8.68 -4.85
C VAL A 6 -10.02 -9.59 -5.05
N ARG A 7 -9.92 -10.21 -6.22
CA ARG A 7 -8.89 -11.20 -6.55
C ARG A 7 -8.24 -10.85 -7.88
N HIS A 8 -6.93 -10.85 -7.89
CA HIS A 8 -6.10 -10.66 -9.06
C HIS A 8 -5.78 -12.02 -9.68
N SER A 9 -5.57 -12.04 -10.99
CA SER A 9 -5.18 -13.24 -11.73
C SER A 9 -3.85 -13.86 -11.25
N ASN A 10 -2.99 -13.10 -10.57
CA ASN A 10 -1.71 -13.55 -10.04
C ASN A 10 -1.78 -14.19 -8.63
N GLY A 11 -2.98 -14.35 -8.06
CA GLY A 11 -3.16 -14.92 -6.73
C GLY A 11 -3.17 -13.91 -5.57
N LEU A 12 -2.95 -12.62 -5.85
CA LEU A 12 -3.19 -11.54 -4.88
C LEU A 12 -4.69 -11.36 -4.63
N SER A 13 -5.09 -11.15 -3.38
CA SER A 13 -6.45 -10.78 -3.01
C SER A 13 -6.44 -9.74 -1.92
N LEU A 14 -7.41 -8.82 -1.98
CA LEU A 14 -7.56 -7.72 -1.03
C LEU A 14 -8.98 -7.72 -0.46
N LEU A 15 -9.11 -7.35 0.80
CA LEU A 15 -10.37 -6.92 1.40
C LEU A 15 -10.50 -5.42 1.20
N ILE A 16 -11.54 -4.99 0.48
CA ILE A 16 -11.87 -3.58 0.27
C ILE A 16 -13.25 -3.26 0.84
N ASN A 17 -13.38 -2.10 1.47
CA ASN A 17 -14.63 -1.62 2.05
C ASN A 17 -15.42 -0.75 1.07
N ASP A 18 -16.61 -0.32 1.47
CA ASP A 18 -17.53 0.50 0.68
C ASP A 18 -17.02 1.91 0.38
N LYS A 19 -16.00 2.39 1.09
CA LYS A 19 -15.33 3.69 0.87
C LYS A 19 -14.13 3.58 -0.07
N GLN A 20 -13.73 2.38 -0.47
CA GLN A 20 -12.58 2.13 -1.32
C GLN A 20 -13.01 1.72 -2.73
N GLN A 21 -12.11 1.95 -3.68
CA GLN A 21 -12.18 1.44 -5.03
C GLN A 21 -10.84 0.78 -5.37
N ALA A 22 -10.90 -0.40 -5.98
CA ALA A 22 -9.74 -1.10 -6.52
C ALA A 22 -9.78 -1.06 -8.05
N ALA A 23 -8.68 -0.65 -8.66
CA ALA A 23 -8.41 -0.82 -10.08
C ALA A 23 -7.32 -1.88 -10.25
N GLU A 24 -7.54 -2.84 -11.17
CA GLU A 24 -6.53 -3.86 -11.48
C GLU A 24 -5.34 -3.24 -12.21
N THR A 25 -4.12 -3.65 -11.86
CA THR A 25 -2.87 -3.28 -12.54
C THR A 25 -2.22 -4.54 -13.12
N ALA A 26 -1.07 -4.43 -13.78
CA ALA A 26 -0.38 -5.62 -14.29
C ALA A 26 0.11 -6.57 -13.17
N ALA A 27 0.40 -6.05 -11.98
CA ALA A 27 1.03 -6.78 -10.88
C ALA A 27 0.16 -6.89 -9.62
N GLY A 28 -1.05 -6.34 -9.63
CA GLY A 28 -1.95 -6.33 -8.49
C GLY A 28 -3.04 -5.28 -8.61
N PHE A 29 -3.11 -4.36 -7.66
CA PHE A 29 -4.18 -3.37 -7.57
C PHE A 29 -3.67 -1.99 -7.21
N ARG A 30 -4.33 -0.96 -7.76
CA ARG A 30 -4.31 0.40 -7.25
C ARG A 30 -5.58 0.65 -6.46
N ILE A 31 -5.44 1.07 -5.21
CA ILE A 31 -6.53 1.36 -4.28
C ILE A 31 -6.65 2.86 -4.07
N THR A 32 -7.85 3.39 -4.25
CA THR A 32 -8.16 4.80 -3.96
C THR A 32 -9.38 4.88 -3.06
N MET A 33 -9.55 6.02 -2.38
CA MET A 33 -10.82 6.34 -1.73
C MET A 33 -11.88 6.71 -2.78
N ARG A 34 -13.13 6.30 -2.57
CA ARG A 34 -14.23 6.73 -3.45
C ARG A 34 -14.42 8.23 -3.34
N GLY A 35 -14.51 8.90 -4.49
CA GLY A 35 -14.63 10.35 -4.57
C GLY A 35 -13.33 11.12 -4.28
N SER A 36 -12.18 10.45 -4.11
CA SER A 36 -10.88 11.16 -4.02
C SER A 36 -10.28 11.52 -5.38
N GLN A 37 -10.76 10.92 -6.48
CA GLN A 37 -10.21 11.09 -7.83
C GLN A 37 -10.20 12.55 -8.33
N GLU A 38 -11.14 13.37 -7.85
CA GLU A 38 -11.25 14.79 -8.21
C GLU A 38 -10.41 15.70 -7.29
N ARG A 39 -9.77 15.15 -6.25
CA ARG A 39 -8.90 15.92 -5.36
C ARG A 39 -7.58 16.21 -6.06
N ARG A 40 -6.97 17.35 -5.71
CA ARG A 40 -5.65 17.74 -6.20
C ARG A 40 -4.57 16.69 -5.92
N ASN A 41 -4.64 16.06 -4.75
CA ASN A 41 -3.76 14.98 -4.30
C ASN A 41 -4.64 13.82 -3.79
N PRO A 42 -5.04 12.87 -4.65
CA PRO A 42 -5.78 11.70 -4.21
C PRO A 42 -4.90 10.81 -3.33
N GLU A 43 -5.49 10.22 -2.28
CA GLU A 43 -4.83 9.14 -1.55
C GLU A 43 -4.92 7.86 -2.37
N GLU A 44 -3.77 7.35 -2.80
CA GLU A 44 -3.63 6.16 -3.64
C GLU A 44 -2.60 5.20 -3.03
N VAL A 45 -2.91 3.90 -3.07
CA VAL A 45 -2.03 2.82 -2.61
C VAL A 45 -1.87 1.80 -3.73
N ASP A 46 -0.65 1.53 -4.12
CA ASP A 46 -0.33 0.43 -5.01
C ASP A 46 -0.01 -0.82 -4.19
N VAL A 47 -0.65 -1.94 -4.54
CA VAL A 47 -0.43 -3.25 -3.92
C VAL A 47 -0.11 -4.25 -4.99
N GLU A 48 1.01 -4.92 -4.84
CA GLU A 48 1.51 -5.87 -5.83
C GLU A 48 1.91 -7.19 -5.17
N LEU A 49 1.86 -8.26 -5.94
CA LEU A 49 2.52 -9.51 -5.60
C LEU A 49 3.76 -9.64 -6.47
N ARG A 50 4.93 -9.58 -5.84
CA ARG A 50 6.24 -9.61 -6.51
C ARG A 50 6.98 -10.91 -6.21
N PRO A 51 7.74 -11.47 -7.17
CA PRO A 51 8.54 -12.66 -6.94
C PRO A 51 9.76 -12.37 -6.05
N GLY A 52 10.25 -13.40 -5.35
CA GLY A 52 11.47 -13.32 -4.54
C GLY A 52 11.31 -12.50 -3.26
N GLN A 53 12.43 -12.25 -2.57
CA GLN A 53 12.48 -11.33 -1.43
C GLN A 53 12.92 -9.94 -1.90
N PRO A 54 12.39 -8.87 -1.28
CA PRO A 54 12.85 -7.52 -1.59
C PRO A 54 14.27 -7.29 -1.07
N ALA A 55 14.93 -6.29 -1.65
CA ALA A 55 16.27 -5.88 -1.23
C ALA A 55 16.30 -5.47 0.25
N GLU A 56 17.48 -5.54 0.87
CA GLU A 56 17.69 -5.05 2.23
C GLU A 56 17.35 -3.56 2.38
N GLY A 57 17.21 -3.09 3.62
CA GLY A 57 16.95 -1.66 3.90
C GLY A 57 15.53 -1.33 4.37
N PHE A 58 14.87 -2.26 5.06
CA PHE A 58 13.57 -2.06 5.72
C PHE A 58 13.75 -2.13 7.25
N PRO A 59 14.18 -1.03 7.90
CA PRO A 59 14.61 -1.05 9.30
C PRO A 59 13.45 -1.17 10.29
N LYS A 60 12.22 -0.91 9.86
CA LYS A 60 11.03 -0.92 10.72
C LYS A 60 10.13 -2.09 10.37
N SER A 61 9.34 -2.55 11.34
CA SER A 61 8.30 -3.54 11.12
C SER A 61 6.99 -3.15 11.81
N ARG A 62 5.87 -3.58 11.23
CA ARG A 62 4.52 -3.34 11.74
C ARG A 62 3.65 -4.57 11.47
N LYS A 63 2.82 -4.95 12.44
CA LYS A 63 1.80 -5.98 12.23
C LYS A 63 0.56 -5.36 11.59
N ALA A 64 0.06 -5.97 10.52
CA ALA A 64 -1.21 -5.64 9.89
C ALA A 64 -1.88 -6.93 9.43
N GLY A 65 -3.14 -7.15 9.83
CA GLY A 65 -3.92 -8.30 9.36
C GLY A 65 -3.31 -9.67 9.70
N GLY A 66 -2.57 -9.77 10.81
CA GLY A 66 -1.89 -11.00 11.22
C GLY A 66 -0.53 -11.26 10.53
N ARG A 67 -0.11 -10.40 9.60
CA ARG A 67 1.20 -10.49 8.93
C ARG A 67 2.13 -9.41 9.48
N THR A 68 3.43 -9.70 9.48
CA THR A 68 4.46 -8.71 9.77
C THR A 68 4.89 -8.07 8.45
N TYR A 69 4.70 -6.77 8.34
CA TYR A 69 5.22 -5.97 7.24
C TYR A 69 6.53 -5.30 7.67
N HIS A 70 7.56 -5.45 6.86
CA HIS A 70 8.80 -4.69 6.97
C HIS A 70 8.66 -3.45 6.10
N TYR A 71 9.00 -2.27 6.64
CA TYR A 71 8.74 -1.02 5.95
C TYR A 71 9.85 0.02 6.15
N ARG A 72 9.87 0.97 5.22
CA ARG A 72 10.65 2.21 5.29
C ARG A 72 9.82 3.34 4.69
N ILE A 73 10.21 4.58 5.00
CA ILE A 73 9.60 5.77 4.43
C ILE A 73 10.74 6.53 3.76
N ASP A 74 10.70 6.59 2.44
CA ASP A 74 11.63 7.37 1.64
C ASP A 74 11.10 8.83 1.59
N VAL A 75 12.01 9.80 1.56
CA VAL A 75 11.66 11.22 1.40
C VAL A 75 12.21 11.69 0.08
N GLU A 76 11.33 12.18 -0.79
CA GLU A 76 11.64 12.70 -2.11
C GLU A 76 11.38 14.21 -2.12
N SER A 77 12.38 15.00 -2.50
CA SER A 77 12.25 16.46 -2.57
C SER A 77 11.35 16.85 -3.74
N ALA A 78 10.10 17.15 -3.46
CA ALA A 78 9.11 17.62 -4.45
C ALA A 78 9.09 19.16 -4.54
N GLY A 79 10.24 19.77 -4.82
CA GLY A 79 10.35 21.21 -5.12
C GLY A 79 9.72 22.14 -4.06
N SER A 80 9.12 23.25 -4.50
CA SER A 80 8.55 24.30 -3.63
C SER A 80 7.24 23.91 -2.91
N SER A 81 6.77 22.66 -3.08
CA SER A 81 5.47 22.21 -2.59
C SER A 81 5.55 21.32 -1.34
N GLY A 82 6.75 21.15 -0.78
CA GLY A 82 7.01 20.32 0.40
C GLY A 82 7.61 18.97 0.04
N ASP A 83 8.05 18.24 1.06
CA ASP A 83 8.62 16.92 0.88
C ASP A 83 7.52 15.89 0.59
N LEU A 84 7.78 15.03 -0.40
CA LEU A 84 6.94 13.87 -0.68
C LEU A 84 7.47 12.68 0.11
N HIS A 85 6.63 12.06 0.93
CA HIS A 85 6.99 10.87 1.68
C HIS A 85 6.41 9.64 0.99
N VAL A 86 7.23 8.63 0.77
CA VAL A 86 6.83 7.37 0.11
C VAL A 86 6.99 6.22 1.09
N LEU A 87 5.88 5.68 1.57
CA LEU A 87 5.88 4.43 2.31
C LEU A 87 6.14 3.29 1.34
N LYS A 88 7.13 2.45 1.66
CA LYS A 88 7.35 1.16 1.02
C LYS A 88 7.30 0.09 2.09
N ALA A 89 6.40 -0.87 1.93
CA ALA A 89 6.20 -1.96 2.87
C ALA A 89 6.08 -3.30 2.15
N TRP A 90 6.56 -4.36 2.77
CA TRP A 90 6.42 -5.70 2.23
C TRP A 90 6.16 -6.75 3.32
N ALA A 91 5.45 -7.82 2.96
CA ALA A 91 5.27 -8.99 3.81
C ALA A 91 5.51 -10.27 3.01
N ASP A 92 6.13 -11.24 3.67
CA ASP A 92 6.41 -12.56 3.09
C ASP A 92 5.11 -13.25 2.65
N ALA A 93 5.17 -13.83 1.45
CA ALA A 93 4.09 -14.57 0.82
C ALA A 93 4.60 -15.91 0.27
N GLY A 94 5.57 -16.57 0.91
CA GLY A 94 6.12 -17.85 0.47
C GLY A 94 7.01 -17.73 -0.78
N ALA A 95 6.43 -17.91 -1.97
CA ALA A 95 7.18 -17.84 -3.24
C ALA A 95 7.55 -16.41 -3.68
N GLY A 96 7.04 -15.41 -2.96
CA GLY A 96 7.29 -13.99 -3.21
C GLY A 96 6.91 -13.13 -2.01
N HIS A 97 6.55 -11.89 -2.26
CA HIS A 97 6.10 -10.96 -1.23
C HIS A 97 4.95 -10.08 -1.72
N VAL A 98 4.08 -9.71 -0.79
CA VAL A 98 3.14 -8.61 -1.00
C VAL A 98 3.92 -7.31 -0.84
N TRP A 99 3.89 -6.44 -1.85
CA TRP A 99 4.46 -5.10 -1.83
C TRP A 99 3.35 -4.07 -1.72
N ILE A 100 3.56 -3.04 -0.89
CA ILE A 100 2.63 -1.94 -0.68
C ILE A 100 3.41 -0.64 -0.78
N GLU A 101 2.92 0.27 -1.62
CA GLU A 101 3.49 1.59 -1.81
C GLU A 101 2.42 2.67 -1.71
N GLN A 102 2.71 3.74 -0.98
CA GLN A 102 1.85 4.92 -0.89
C GLN A 102 2.72 6.17 -0.85
N ALA A 103 2.44 7.12 -1.74
CA ALA A 103 3.00 8.45 -1.68
C ALA A 103 2.05 9.39 -0.93
N GLY A 104 2.58 10.29 -0.11
CA GLY A 104 1.80 11.29 0.61
C GLY A 104 2.64 12.53 0.92
N ALA A 105 2.05 13.71 0.73
CA ALA A 105 2.65 14.96 1.16
C ALA A 105 2.43 15.15 2.67
N ALA A 106 3.43 15.65 3.37
CA ALA A 106 3.30 16.01 4.78
C ALA A 106 2.53 17.34 4.93
N GLU A 107 1.46 17.37 5.73
CA GLU A 107 0.73 18.60 6.08
C GLU A 107 1.32 19.33 7.31
N GLY A 108 2.43 18.84 7.86
CA GLY A 108 3.10 19.37 9.06
C GLY A 108 4.45 18.69 9.34
N PRO A 109 5.08 18.92 10.50
CA PRO A 109 6.35 18.29 10.84
C PRO A 109 6.16 16.79 11.12
N GLY A 110 6.45 15.96 10.11
CA GLY A 110 6.40 14.50 10.24
C GLY A 110 5.92 13.82 8.96
N ALA A 111 6.24 12.54 8.81
CA ALA A 111 5.70 11.74 7.72
C ALA A 111 4.17 11.57 7.86
N PRO A 112 3.43 11.39 6.74
CA PRO A 112 2.03 10.97 6.77
C PRO A 112 1.84 9.68 7.59
N ASP A 113 0.64 9.46 8.10
CA ASP A 113 0.32 8.23 8.86
C ASP A 113 0.20 6.97 7.97
N PHE A 114 0.02 7.19 6.66
CA PHE A 114 -0.23 6.17 5.64
C PHE A 114 -1.39 5.23 6.01
N GLY A 115 -2.45 5.79 6.61
CA GLY A 115 -3.60 5.03 7.13
C GLY A 115 -4.21 4.08 6.10
N LEU A 116 -4.39 4.56 4.86
CA LEU A 116 -4.93 3.74 3.76
C LEU A 116 -4.04 2.53 3.46
N ALA A 117 -2.72 2.72 3.33
CA ALA A 117 -1.80 1.61 3.10
C ALA A 117 -1.86 0.56 4.20
N TRP A 118 -1.94 0.98 5.48
CA TRP A 118 -2.01 0.04 6.60
C TRP A 118 -3.35 -0.69 6.70
N GLU A 119 -4.44 -0.04 6.33
CA GLU A 119 -5.74 -0.71 6.22
C GLU A 119 -5.72 -1.79 5.14
N VAL A 120 -5.22 -1.43 3.94
CA VAL A 120 -5.08 -2.35 2.80
C VAL A 120 -4.11 -3.50 3.13
N ALA A 121 -3.00 -3.22 3.81
CA ALA A 121 -2.05 -4.22 4.29
C ALA A 121 -2.72 -5.27 5.20
N GLY A 122 -3.69 -4.83 6.02
CA GLY A 122 -4.47 -5.72 6.87
C GLY A 122 -5.31 -6.72 6.08
N GLY A 123 -5.87 -6.28 4.95
CA GLY A 123 -6.70 -7.08 4.06
C GLY A 123 -5.94 -7.92 3.04
N ALA A 124 -4.65 -7.65 2.80
CA ALA A 124 -3.91 -8.26 1.70
C ALA A 124 -3.49 -9.71 1.96
N ARG A 125 -3.79 -10.59 1.01
CA ARG A 125 -3.50 -12.03 1.04
C ARG A 125 -2.95 -12.48 -0.31
N ALA A 126 -1.98 -13.37 -0.29
CA ALA A 126 -1.48 -14.06 -1.47
C ALA A 126 -1.84 -15.55 -1.33
N GLN A 127 -2.40 -16.14 -2.37
CA GLN A 127 -2.61 -17.57 -2.45
C GLN A 127 -1.39 -18.17 -3.15
N ASN A 128 -0.67 -19.05 -2.42
CA ASN A 128 0.32 -19.96 -3.01
C ASN A 128 -0.35 -21.27 -3.37
#